data_AF-A0A8T4U208-F1
#
_entry.id   AF-A0A8T4U208-F1
#
_cell.length_a   1.000
_cell.length_b   1.000
_cell.length_c   1.000
_cell.angle_alpha   90.00
_cell.angle_beta   90.00
_cell.angle_gamma   90.00
#
_symmetry.space_group_name_H-M   'P 1'
#
loop_
_entity.id
_entity.type
_entity.pdbx_description
1 polymer ?
#
loop_
_entity_poly.entity_id
_entity_poly.type
_entity_poly.pdbx_seq_one_letter_code
_entity_poly.pdbx_strand_id
1 'polypeptide(L)'
;MVKKEKKDLGPRCNQVKFYLVALVLVVAVIAVFSMYLGTTYTGFTLKTPGESCFKDKQCNSGVCLNSHCTGLGLGVKCSSNTDCEIGRCSREDLICGGKFAKCSTDNECLSGDCDSKLRMCRGNLQSGAECSEDVECRAGLKCTTTTYGSYCN
;
A
#
# COMPACT_ATOMS: atom_id res chain seq x y z
N MET A 1 47.98 5.55 72.81
CA MET A 1 47.90 4.40 71.90
C MET A 1 46.89 4.73 70.80
N VAL A 2 47.34 4.97 69.56
CA VAL A 2 46.45 5.24 68.42
C VAL A 2 46.73 4.15 67.37
N LYS A 3 45.84 3.16 67.25
CA LYS A 3 45.86 2.19 66.15
C LYS A 3 45.21 2.86 64.93
N LYS A 4 46.02 3.21 63.93
CA LYS A 4 45.53 3.51 62.57
C LYS A 4 45.22 2.19 61.87
N GLU A 5 43.94 1.88 61.70
CA GLU A 5 43.55 0.84 60.74
C GLU A 5 43.76 1.36 59.31
N LYS A 6 44.64 0.69 58.57
CA LYS A 6 44.76 0.86 57.13
C LYS A 6 43.52 0.25 56.48
N LYS A 7 42.73 1.07 55.80
CA LYS A 7 41.59 0.61 55.01
C LYS A 7 42.14 0.05 53.69
N ASP A 8 42.40 -1.26 53.67
CA ASP A 8 42.73 -2.00 52.45
C ASP A 8 41.52 -1.97 51.50
N LEU A 9 41.56 -1.02 50.55
CA LEU A 9 40.59 -0.88 49.48
C LEU A 9 40.91 -1.96 48.43
N GLY A 10 40.47 -3.19 48.72
CA GLY A 10 40.67 -4.37 47.89
C GLY A 10 40.06 -4.29 46.47
N PRO A 11 40.22 -5.36 45.66
CA PRO A 11 40.04 -5.42 44.20
C PRO A 11 38.61 -5.09 43.66
N ARG A 12 37.67 -4.80 44.56
CA ARG A 12 36.28 -4.43 44.25
C ARG A 12 36.16 -3.09 43.52
N CYS A 13 37.12 -2.17 43.68
CA CYS A 13 37.12 -0.90 42.95
C CYS A 13 37.39 -1.10 41.44
N ASN A 14 38.16 -2.12 41.08
CA ASN A 14 38.47 -2.43 39.67
C ASN A 14 37.32 -3.14 38.97
N GLN A 15 36.59 -4.01 39.70
CA GLN A 15 35.38 -4.67 39.21
C GLN A 15 34.30 -3.66 38.81
N VAL A 16 34.01 -2.65 39.65
CA VAL A 16 33.00 -1.62 39.35
C VAL A 16 33.36 -0.80 38.11
N LYS A 17 34.64 -0.48 37.91
CA LYS A 17 35.12 0.20 36.70
C LYS A 17 34.94 -0.67 35.45
N PHE A 18 35.21 -1.97 35.56
CA PHE A 18 35.03 -2.92 34.47
C PHE A 18 33.56 -3.06 34.06
N TYR A 19 32.64 -3.14 35.03
CA TYR A 19 31.20 -3.16 34.76
C TYR A 19 30.70 -1.86 34.10
N LEU A 20 31.19 -0.70 34.54
CA LEU A 20 30.85 0.58 33.91
C LEU A 20 31.31 0.64 32.45
N VAL A 21 32.54 0.21 32.15
CA VAL A 21 33.06 0.18 30.77
C VAL A 21 32.29 -0.82 29.91
N ALA A 22 31.99 -2.02 30.43
CA ALA A 22 31.19 -3.01 29.73
C ALA A 22 29.77 -2.49 29.44
N LEU A 23 29.14 -1.79 30.39
CA LEU A 23 27.81 -1.21 30.21
C LEU A 23 27.81 -0.10 29.16
N VAL A 24 28.84 0.76 29.13
CA VAL A 24 29.01 1.78 28.09
C VAL A 24 29.18 1.13 26.70
N LEU A 25 29.95 0.05 26.60
CA LEU A 25 30.13 -0.68 25.34
C LEU A 25 28.84 -1.36 24.87
N VAL A 26 28.09 -1.99 25.77
CA VAL A 26 26.80 -2.61 25.45
C VAL A 26 25.80 -1.56 24.97
N VAL A 27 25.72 -0.40 25.64
CA VAL A 27 24.86 0.71 25.21
C VAL A 27 25.28 1.24 23.84
N ALA A 28 26.58 1.38 23.57
CA ALA A 28 27.09 1.81 22.28
C ALA A 28 26.76 0.80 21.16
N VAL A 29 26.93 -0.51 21.41
CA VAL A 29 26.58 -1.56 20.44
C VAL A 29 25.09 -1.60 20.18
N ILE A 30 24.25 -1.47 21.22
CA ILE A 30 22.78 -1.41 21.07
C ILE A 30 22.39 -0.17 20.25
N ALA A 31 23.00 0.99 20.50
CA ALA A 31 22.72 2.21 19.75
C ALA A 31 23.10 2.07 18.27
N VAL A 32 24.27 1.52 17.98
CA VAL A 32 24.74 1.24 16.61
C VAL A 32 23.83 0.23 15.92
N PHE A 33 23.48 -0.87 16.59
CA PHE A 33 22.55 -1.88 16.04
C PHE A 33 21.15 -1.32 15.81
N SER A 34 20.67 -0.43 16.68
CA SER A 34 19.40 0.29 16.53
C SER A 34 19.45 1.30 15.38
N MET A 35 20.60 1.93 15.12
CA MET A 35 20.80 2.76 13.92
C MET A 35 20.79 1.91 12.65
N TYR A 36 21.48 0.76 12.63
CA TYR A 36 21.47 -0.16 11.49
C TYR A 36 20.06 -0.70 11.19
N LEU A 37 19.32 -1.14 12.21
CA LEU A 37 17.92 -1.53 12.07
C LEU A 37 17.05 -0.33 11.66
N GLY A 38 17.24 0.84 12.28
CA GLY A 38 16.50 2.06 11.97
C GLY A 38 16.65 2.50 10.51
N THR A 39 17.82 2.30 9.89
CA THR A 39 18.04 2.59 8.47
C THR A 39 17.33 1.62 7.51
N THR A 40 17.01 0.41 7.95
CA THR A 40 16.20 -0.54 7.17
C THR A 40 14.70 -0.39 7.40
N TYR A 41 14.30 0.28 8.49
CA TYR A 41 12.91 0.53 8.89
C TYR A 41 12.46 1.97 8.66
N THR A 42 13.10 2.73 7.78
CA THR A 42 12.36 3.84 7.14
C THR A 42 11.28 3.18 6.32
N GLY A 43 10.09 3.03 6.91
CA GLY A 43 8.89 2.65 6.20
C GLY A 43 8.82 3.55 4.99
N PHE A 44 9.13 3.00 3.83
CA PHE A 44 8.94 3.69 2.58
C PHE A 44 7.43 3.80 2.48
N THR A 45 6.88 4.94 2.90
CA THR A 45 5.47 5.23 2.70
C THR A 45 5.29 5.27 1.19
N LEU A 46 4.86 4.15 0.63
CA LEU A 46 4.65 4.00 -0.79
C LEU A 46 3.58 5.00 -1.18
N LYS A 47 3.93 5.86 -2.14
CA LYS A 47 3.08 6.93 -2.61
C LYS A 47 1.88 6.36 -3.34
N THR A 48 0.74 6.93 -3.05
CA THR A 48 -0.54 6.61 -3.67
C THR A 48 -0.63 7.26 -5.05
N PRO A 49 -1.55 6.77 -5.91
CA PRO A 49 -1.79 7.30 -7.25
C PRO A 49 -2.13 8.78 -7.22
N GLY A 50 -1.55 9.52 -8.16
CA GLY A 50 -1.66 10.97 -8.23
C GLY A 50 -0.64 11.73 -7.38
N GLU A 51 0.04 11.08 -6.42
CA GLU A 51 1.13 11.74 -5.69
C GLU A 51 2.37 11.90 -6.56
N SER A 52 3.08 13.02 -6.37
CA SER A 52 4.30 13.31 -7.12
C SER A 52 5.40 12.29 -6.87
N CYS A 53 6.11 11.85 -7.91
CA CYS A 53 7.19 10.87 -7.81
C CYS A 53 8.36 11.23 -8.73
N PHE A 54 9.54 10.71 -8.38
CA PHE A 54 10.76 10.83 -9.17
C PHE A 54 11.27 9.46 -9.64
N LYS A 55 10.87 8.38 -8.96
CA LYS A 55 11.25 7.00 -9.27
C LYS A 55 10.08 6.06 -8.99
N ASP A 56 9.99 5.03 -9.80
CA ASP A 56 9.04 3.92 -9.71
C ASP A 56 8.92 3.30 -8.32
N LYS A 57 10.05 3.06 -7.66
CA LYS A 57 10.10 2.48 -6.30
C LYS A 57 9.43 3.34 -5.22
N GLN A 58 9.11 4.60 -5.53
CA GLN A 58 8.38 5.46 -4.61
C GLN A 58 6.88 5.23 -4.65
N CYS A 59 6.36 4.62 -5.70
CA CYS A 59 4.93 4.42 -5.93
C CYS A 59 4.49 3.04 -5.47
N ASN A 60 3.31 2.94 -4.86
CA ASN A 60 2.73 1.65 -4.46
C ASN A 60 2.51 0.73 -5.68
N SER A 61 2.19 1.31 -6.83
CA SER A 61 2.10 0.62 -8.12
C SER A 61 3.44 0.15 -8.69
N GLY A 62 4.55 0.68 -8.17
CA GLY A 62 5.86 0.51 -8.75
C GLY A 62 6.06 1.26 -10.08
N VAL A 63 5.18 2.21 -10.43
CA VAL A 63 5.26 2.95 -11.69
C VAL A 63 5.07 4.45 -11.43
N CYS A 64 6.04 5.23 -11.88
CA CYS A 64 6.06 6.69 -11.85
C CYS A 64 5.98 7.25 -13.28
N LEU A 65 4.83 7.81 -13.65
CA LEU A 65 4.58 8.33 -14.99
C LEU A 65 4.28 9.84 -14.93
N ASN A 66 4.91 10.63 -15.80
CA ASN A 66 4.74 12.10 -15.83
C ASN A 66 4.97 12.77 -14.46
N SER A 67 5.93 12.27 -13.67
CA SER A 67 6.20 12.74 -12.30
C SER A 67 5.07 12.50 -11.29
N HIS A 68 4.12 11.61 -11.58
CA HIS A 68 3.07 11.18 -10.66
C HIS A 68 2.98 9.65 -10.60
N CYS A 69 2.67 9.12 -9.42
CA CYS A 69 2.44 7.69 -9.27
C CYS A 69 1.17 7.31 -10.01
N THR A 70 1.25 6.24 -10.82
CA THR A 70 0.06 5.62 -11.38
C THR A 70 -0.55 4.69 -10.33
N GLY A 71 -1.82 4.34 -10.48
CA GLY A 71 -2.38 3.29 -9.63
C GLY A 71 -2.13 1.89 -10.15
N LEU A 72 -2.42 0.93 -9.29
CA LEU A 72 -2.40 -0.47 -9.64
C LEU A 72 -3.47 -0.74 -10.71
N GLY A 73 -3.09 -1.52 -11.71
CA GLY A 73 -3.99 -1.95 -12.78
C GLY A 73 -5.09 -2.90 -12.29
N LEU A 74 -6.01 -3.21 -13.20
CA LEU A 74 -7.14 -4.11 -12.94
C LEU A 74 -6.68 -5.49 -12.43
N GLY A 75 -7.39 -6.02 -11.42
CA GLY A 75 -7.16 -7.37 -10.90
C GLY A 75 -5.92 -7.52 -10.01
N VAL A 76 -5.20 -6.43 -9.76
CA VAL A 76 -4.05 -6.43 -8.84
C VAL A 76 -4.55 -6.27 -7.40
N LYS A 77 -3.91 -6.95 -6.44
CA LYS A 77 -4.29 -6.81 -5.03
C LYS A 77 -4.08 -5.39 -4.51
N CYS A 78 -5.04 -4.89 -3.76
CA CYS A 78 -5.04 -3.57 -3.13
C CYS A 78 -5.41 -3.66 -1.66
N SER A 79 -4.96 -2.67 -0.89
CA SER A 79 -5.30 -2.51 0.52
C SER A 79 -6.31 -1.39 0.74
N SER A 80 -6.40 -0.47 -0.21
CA SER A 80 -7.24 0.72 -0.16
C SER A 80 -7.69 1.14 -1.55
N ASN A 81 -8.80 1.86 -1.61
CA ASN A 81 -9.30 2.47 -2.86
C ASN A 81 -8.24 3.33 -3.54
N THR A 82 -7.43 4.03 -2.76
CA THR A 82 -6.38 4.89 -3.30
C THR A 82 -5.35 4.08 -4.05
N ASP A 83 -5.07 2.82 -3.74
CA ASP A 83 -4.02 2.06 -4.42
C ASP A 83 -4.28 1.83 -5.92
N CYS A 84 -5.53 1.93 -6.34
CA CYS A 84 -5.98 1.55 -7.67
C CYS A 84 -6.00 2.73 -8.62
N GLU A 85 -5.65 2.50 -9.90
CA GLU A 85 -5.61 3.55 -10.93
C GLU A 85 -6.97 4.26 -11.08
N ILE A 86 -8.03 3.49 -10.84
CA ILE A 86 -9.41 3.92 -10.98
C ILE A 86 -10.03 4.27 -9.61
N GLY A 87 -9.24 4.23 -8.53
CA GLY A 87 -9.67 4.67 -7.19
C GLY A 87 -10.62 3.72 -6.46
N ARG A 88 -10.66 2.43 -6.80
CA ARG A 88 -11.57 1.44 -6.21
C ARG A 88 -10.90 0.11 -5.93
N CYS A 89 -10.91 -0.28 -4.67
CA CYS A 89 -10.47 -1.59 -4.19
C CYS A 89 -11.68 -2.40 -3.73
N SER A 90 -11.85 -3.61 -4.27
CA SER A 90 -12.93 -4.51 -3.84
C SER A 90 -12.76 -4.90 -2.37
N ARG A 91 -13.83 -4.87 -1.58
CA ARG A 91 -13.78 -5.20 -0.15
C ARG A 91 -13.66 -6.70 0.12
N GLU A 92 -14.16 -7.55 -0.78
CA GLU A 92 -14.15 -9.00 -0.60
C GLU A 92 -12.84 -9.59 -1.10
N ASP A 93 -12.49 -9.30 -2.35
CA ASP A 93 -11.33 -9.91 -3.01
C ASP A 93 -10.03 -9.10 -2.85
N LEU A 94 -10.11 -7.89 -2.28
CA LEU A 94 -8.97 -6.98 -2.10
C LEU A 94 -8.19 -6.78 -3.40
N ILE A 95 -8.91 -6.57 -4.49
CA ILE A 95 -8.35 -6.34 -5.84
C ILE A 95 -8.85 -5.03 -6.43
N CYS A 96 -7.97 -4.38 -7.18
CA CYS A 96 -8.27 -3.14 -7.88
C CYS A 96 -9.33 -3.40 -8.93
N GLY A 97 -10.49 -2.79 -8.66
CA GLY A 97 -11.65 -2.87 -9.50
C GLY A 97 -11.64 -1.80 -10.58
N GLY A 98 -12.01 -2.19 -11.79
CA GLY A 98 -12.52 -1.29 -12.82
C GLY A 98 -13.78 -1.84 -13.44
N LYS A 99 -13.99 -1.58 -14.74
CA LYS A 99 -14.97 -2.36 -15.53
C LYS A 99 -14.78 -3.85 -15.17
N PHE A 100 -15.87 -4.58 -14.93
CA PHE A 100 -15.85 -6.02 -14.59
C PHE A 100 -15.35 -6.38 -13.17
N ALA A 101 -15.09 -5.43 -12.28
CA ALA A 101 -14.74 -5.74 -10.89
C ALA A 101 -15.88 -6.46 -10.18
N LYS A 102 -15.59 -7.43 -9.33
CA LYS A 102 -16.63 -7.99 -8.47
C LYS A 102 -17.16 -6.95 -7.49
N CYS A 103 -18.46 -6.99 -7.28
CA CYS A 103 -19.16 -6.13 -6.35
C CYS A 103 -20.24 -6.90 -5.61
N SER A 104 -20.47 -6.48 -4.37
CA SER A 104 -21.62 -6.88 -3.57
C SER A 104 -22.64 -5.75 -3.43
N THR A 105 -22.21 -4.51 -3.62
CA THR A 105 -23.08 -3.32 -3.60
C THR A 105 -22.70 -2.31 -4.69
N ASP A 106 -23.67 -1.53 -5.15
CA ASP A 106 -23.51 -0.45 -6.15
C ASP A 106 -22.42 0.55 -5.77
N ASN A 107 -22.31 0.83 -4.48
CA ASN A 107 -21.34 1.74 -3.92
C ASN A 107 -19.91 1.22 -4.03
N GLU A 108 -19.66 -0.01 -4.47
CA GLU A 108 -18.33 -0.53 -4.76
C GLU A 108 -17.88 -0.22 -6.20
N CYS A 109 -18.83 0.16 -7.06
CA CYS A 109 -18.61 0.43 -8.47
C CYS A 109 -18.40 1.92 -8.75
N LEU A 110 -17.54 2.26 -9.72
CA LEU A 110 -17.41 3.64 -10.22
C LEU A 110 -18.64 4.10 -10.98
N SER A 111 -19.30 3.18 -11.68
CA SER A 111 -20.58 3.42 -12.33
C SER A 111 -21.70 3.68 -11.33
N GLY A 112 -21.51 3.29 -10.06
CA GLY A 112 -22.58 3.23 -9.07
C GLY A 112 -23.60 2.14 -9.37
N ASP A 113 -23.25 1.12 -10.17
CA ASP A 113 -24.16 0.03 -10.53
C ASP A 113 -23.43 -1.32 -10.48
N CYS A 114 -23.87 -2.16 -9.55
CA CYS A 114 -23.42 -3.53 -9.39
C CYS A 114 -24.44 -4.48 -10.00
N ASP A 115 -24.04 -5.24 -11.03
CA ASP A 115 -24.92 -6.25 -11.60
C ASP A 115 -25.15 -7.37 -10.58
N SER A 116 -26.34 -7.37 -9.97
CA SER A 116 -26.71 -8.32 -8.91
C SER A 116 -26.69 -9.78 -9.34
N LYS A 117 -26.78 -10.08 -10.65
CA LYS A 117 -26.72 -11.45 -11.17
C LYS A 117 -25.28 -11.89 -11.42
N LEU A 118 -24.47 -11.01 -11.99
CA LEU A 118 -23.07 -11.30 -12.30
C LEU A 118 -22.13 -11.04 -11.12
N ARG A 119 -22.62 -10.36 -10.06
CA ARG A 119 -21.82 -9.85 -8.94
C ARG A 119 -20.64 -9.01 -9.44
N MET A 120 -20.87 -8.21 -10.48
CA MET A 120 -19.83 -7.46 -11.18
C MET A 120 -20.29 -6.04 -11.51
N CYS A 121 -19.37 -5.09 -11.37
CA CYS A 121 -19.60 -3.68 -11.65
C CYS A 121 -19.85 -3.47 -13.13
N ARG A 122 -20.98 -2.82 -13.44
CA ARG A 122 -21.22 -2.30 -14.79
C ARG A 122 -20.32 -1.12 -15.09
N GLY A 123 -20.08 -0.86 -16.36
CA GLY A 123 -19.39 0.32 -16.83
C GLY A 123 -20.33 1.53 -16.87
N ASN A 124 -19.81 2.62 -17.42
CA ASN A 124 -20.54 3.89 -17.53
C ASN A 124 -20.69 4.35 -18.98
N LEU A 125 -20.57 3.42 -19.94
CA LEU A 125 -20.75 3.74 -21.34
C LEU A 125 -22.23 4.10 -21.60
N GLN A 126 -22.44 5.26 -22.20
CA GLN A 126 -23.76 5.77 -22.57
C GLN A 126 -24.28 5.06 -23.83
N SER A 127 -25.57 5.22 -24.12
CA SER A 127 -26.15 4.70 -25.37
C SER A 127 -25.39 5.24 -26.59
N GLY A 128 -25.08 4.36 -27.55
CA GLY A 128 -24.29 4.66 -28.74
C GLY A 128 -22.77 4.61 -28.55
N ALA A 129 -22.26 4.43 -27.33
CA ALA A 129 -20.83 4.24 -27.11
C ALA A 129 -20.39 2.83 -27.52
N GLU A 130 -19.21 2.71 -28.11
CA GLU A 130 -18.62 1.42 -28.46
C GLU A 130 -18.36 0.57 -27.23
N CYS A 131 -18.74 -0.71 -27.31
CA CYS A 131 -18.60 -1.69 -26.24
C CYS A 131 -18.20 -3.04 -26.83
N SER A 132 -17.61 -3.91 -26.01
CA SER A 132 -17.40 -5.32 -26.36
C SER A 132 -18.34 -6.25 -25.57
N GLU A 133 -18.69 -5.89 -24.34
CA GLU A 133 -19.59 -6.66 -23.48
C GLU A 133 -20.67 -5.80 -22.78
N ASP A 134 -21.82 -6.41 -22.45
CA ASP A 134 -22.98 -5.76 -21.82
C ASP A 134 -22.63 -4.99 -20.54
N VAL A 135 -21.75 -5.58 -19.74
CA VAL A 135 -21.31 -5.04 -18.46
C VAL A 135 -20.40 -3.82 -18.63
N GLU A 136 -20.04 -3.40 -19.85
CA GLU A 136 -19.37 -2.11 -20.07
C GLU A 136 -20.35 -0.93 -20.15
N CYS A 137 -21.61 -1.23 -20.43
CA CYS A 137 -22.68 -0.26 -20.61
C CYS A 137 -23.29 0.17 -19.28
N ARG A 138 -23.82 1.40 -19.24
CA ARG A 138 -24.56 1.91 -18.08
C ARG A 138 -25.73 0.98 -17.73
N ALA A 139 -26.13 0.99 -16.47
CA ALA A 139 -27.35 0.36 -15.97
C ALA A 139 -28.52 0.47 -16.96
N GLY A 140 -29.08 -0.67 -17.35
CA GLY A 140 -30.22 -0.76 -18.27
C GLY A 140 -29.88 -0.84 -19.77
N LEU A 141 -28.61 -0.66 -20.15
CA LEU A 141 -28.14 -0.82 -21.53
C LEU A 141 -27.44 -2.19 -21.71
N LYS A 142 -27.42 -2.68 -22.95
CA LYS A 142 -26.70 -3.88 -23.38
C LYS A 142 -25.78 -3.58 -24.55
N CYS A 143 -24.69 -4.34 -24.64
CA CYS A 143 -23.79 -4.24 -25.77
C CYS A 143 -24.36 -5.00 -26.94
N THR A 144 -24.86 -4.26 -27.92
CA THR A 144 -25.54 -4.83 -29.08
C THR A 144 -24.65 -4.73 -30.31
N THR A 145 -24.34 -5.87 -30.92
CA THR A 145 -23.57 -5.92 -32.16
C THR A 145 -24.45 -5.62 -33.36
N THR A 146 -24.01 -4.67 -34.18
CA THR A 146 -24.61 -4.29 -35.47
C THR A 146 -23.63 -4.60 -36.60
N THR A 147 -24.07 -4.40 -37.85
CA THR A 147 -23.21 -4.54 -39.04
C THR A 147 -22.01 -3.57 -39.06
N TYR A 148 -22.03 -2.52 -38.25
CA TYR A 148 -21.01 -1.46 -38.23
C TYR A 148 -20.13 -1.48 -36.97
N GLY A 149 -20.43 -2.33 -35.99
CA GLY A 149 -19.75 -2.36 -34.69
C GLY A 149 -20.69 -2.72 -33.54
N SER A 150 -20.13 -2.84 -32.34
CA SER A 150 -20.88 -3.12 -31.11
C SER A 150 -21.04 -1.86 -30.27
N TYR A 151 -22.29 -1.53 -29.91
CA TYR A 151 -22.62 -0.30 -29.20
C TYR A 151 -23.62 -0.55 -28.07
N CYS A 152 -23.53 0.25 -27.01
CA CYS A 152 -24.48 0.21 -25.91
C CYS A 152 -25.87 0.69 -26.37
N ASN A 153 -26.91 -0.13 -26.21
CA ASN A 153 -28.30 0.17 -26.55
C ASN A 153 -29.27 -0.30 -25.46
#